data_AF-A0A381IMQ9-F1
#
_entry.id   AF-A0A381IMQ9-F1
#
_cell.length_a   1.000
_cell.length_b   1.000
_cell.length_c   1.000
_cell.angle_alpha   90.00
_cell.angle_beta   90.00
_cell.angle_gamma   90.00
#
_symmetry.space_group_name_H-M   'P 1'
#
loop_
_entity.id
_entity.type
_entity.pdbx_description
1 polymer ?
#
loop_
_entity_poly.entity_id
_entity_poly.type
_entity_poly.pdbx_seq_one_letter_code
_entity_poly.pdbx_strand_id
1 'polypeptide(L)'
;MHFMYILLQLAGAIMLLLWAVHMVRTGVERAHGALLREALRGATKGRVRAAAAGTVLAVMLQSATAVAVLAAGFAATGVISVSGGLAVMLGADVGSALVVQALSFDLSWLVPLLLFAGATMFLKVEARIVKQTGRTLLGIAFILISLRMVGEATAPMRHSALLPMAVDYLRSDPVTAFGAAALFTWLVHSSVASVLLFMSMAAQGVLPAEVALPMILGVNLGAGLVAVGLTRGQAIEARRIPLGNLIFRATAAVVILLGLQAETLPMAWFGETAARQVVNMHLAFNLALLVACLPFTAAMEKLARLILPDAPAGEEAFDLMSRRKSALDRTVIKMPSVALASATREVLRMAETVEIMLRPVMELFESGDKARVAQLRRLDEEVNRAHTDIKLYIAEVNRGTMSQDEARRGIELTDLAINLEHAGDIIAKNLLVLAEEKSDKRLSFSREGWSELTALHDRVLANMQIAMNVLVSGDLEAARQLVVEKERMRRLERDSHERHLKRLQSGTPQSIETSDIHLEAVRALKEFNSLLVSVAYPILTQSGDLLESRLAKTA
;
A
#
# COMPACT_ATOMS: atom_id res chain seq x y z
N MET A 1 43.78 18.03 0.61
CA MET A 1 42.58 18.84 0.94
C MET A 1 41.50 18.86 -0.16
N HIS A 2 41.79 18.46 -1.41
CA HIS A 2 40.83 18.59 -2.53
C HIS A 2 39.81 17.44 -2.70
N PHE A 3 40.15 16.19 -2.40
CA PHE A 3 39.26 15.04 -2.71
C PHE A 3 37.97 15.01 -1.88
N MET A 4 38.07 15.22 -0.56
CA MET A 4 36.89 15.25 0.32
C MET A 4 35.94 16.41 0.00
N TYR A 5 36.50 17.55 -0.43
CA TYR A 5 35.72 18.69 -0.88
C TYR A 5 34.96 18.39 -2.18
N ILE A 6 35.60 17.74 -3.16
CA ILE A 6 34.95 17.26 -4.39
C ILE A 6 33.82 16.30 -4.07
N LEU A 7 34.05 15.31 -3.18
CA LEU A 7 33.00 14.37 -2.77
C LEU A 7 31.82 15.08 -2.09
N LEU A 8 32.08 16.08 -1.24
CA LEU A 8 31.02 16.84 -0.58
C LEU A 8 30.22 17.70 -1.57
N GLN A 9 30.89 18.37 -2.51
CA GLN A 9 30.22 19.14 -3.57
C GLN A 9 29.36 18.23 -4.45
N LEU A 10 29.91 17.08 -4.85
CA LEU A 10 29.20 16.10 -5.67
C LEU A 10 28.00 15.50 -4.91
N ALA A 11 28.18 15.13 -3.64
CA ALA A 11 27.10 14.62 -2.80
C ALA A 11 25.99 15.67 -2.60
N GLY A 12 26.35 16.94 -2.38
CA GLY A 12 25.40 18.05 -2.28
C GLY A 12 24.63 18.29 -3.58
N ALA A 13 25.32 18.26 -4.72
CA ALA A 13 24.69 18.41 -6.03
C ALA A 13 23.75 17.25 -6.36
N ILE A 14 24.17 16.01 -6.09
CA ILE A 14 23.34 14.82 -6.26
C ILE A 14 22.12 14.89 -5.33
N MET A 15 22.30 15.22 -4.05
CA MET A 15 21.18 15.29 -3.11
C MET A 15 20.17 16.39 -3.50
N LEU A 16 20.65 17.53 -4.00
CA LEU A 16 19.78 18.57 -4.56
C LEU A 16 19.02 18.04 -5.78
N LEU A 17 19.67 17.32 -6.70
CA LEU A 17 19.03 16.70 -7.86
C LEU A 17 17.92 15.73 -7.43
N LEU A 18 18.19 14.85 -6.45
CA LEU A 18 17.22 13.88 -5.95
C LEU A 18 16.03 14.56 -5.27
N TRP A 19 16.30 15.56 -4.44
CA TRP A 19 15.26 16.34 -3.78
C TRP A 19 14.42 17.12 -4.78
N ALA A 20 15.04 17.69 -5.80
CA ALA A 20 14.37 18.43 -6.86
C ALA A 20 13.44 17.54 -7.70
N VAL A 21 13.91 16.35 -8.11
CA VAL A 21 13.08 15.33 -8.79
C VAL A 21 11.90 14.90 -7.91
N HIS A 22 12.14 14.66 -6.62
CA HIS A 22 11.06 14.35 -5.66
C HIS A 22 10.06 15.50 -5.51
N MET A 23 10.54 16.74 -5.52
CA MET A 23 9.74 17.94 -5.41
C MET A 23 8.83 18.15 -6.63
N VAL A 24 9.33 17.92 -7.84
CA VAL A 24 8.53 17.92 -9.08
C VAL A 24 7.43 16.86 -9.00
N ARG A 25 7.79 15.59 -8.72
CA ARG A 25 6.84 14.48 -8.62
C ARG A 25 5.69 14.78 -7.65
N THR A 26 6.04 15.14 -6.40
CA THR A 26 5.04 15.41 -5.36
C THR A 26 4.22 16.66 -5.63
N GLY A 27 4.78 17.67 -6.31
CA GLY A 27 4.05 18.84 -6.78
C GLY A 27 2.95 18.47 -7.78
N VAL A 28 3.30 17.70 -8.81
CA VAL A 28 2.34 17.25 -9.84
C VAL A 28 1.28 16.33 -9.25
N GLU A 29 1.66 15.35 -8.42
CA GLU A 29 0.70 14.45 -7.75
C GLU A 29 -0.33 15.23 -6.92
N ARG A 30 0.11 16.25 -6.18
CA ARG A 30 -0.76 17.06 -5.32
C ARG A 30 -1.63 18.06 -6.09
N ALA A 31 -1.18 18.51 -7.26
CA ALA A 31 -1.92 19.43 -8.13
C ALA A 31 -2.95 18.71 -9.01
N HIS A 32 -2.60 17.55 -9.55
CA HIS A 32 -3.33 16.91 -10.65
C HIS A 32 -3.72 15.44 -10.37
N GLY A 33 -3.75 15.00 -9.11
CA GLY A 33 -4.06 13.62 -8.74
C GLY A 33 -5.34 13.03 -9.35
N ALA A 34 -6.40 13.83 -9.52
CA ALA A 34 -7.64 13.37 -10.17
C ALA A 34 -7.44 13.04 -11.66
N LEU A 35 -6.73 13.91 -12.40
CA LEU A 35 -6.42 13.72 -13.82
C LEU A 35 -5.52 12.49 -14.04
N LEU A 36 -4.56 12.25 -13.14
CA LEU A 36 -3.69 11.07 -13.20
C LEU A 36 -4.50 9.77 -13.07
N ARG A 37 -5.51 9.74 -12.18
CA ARG A 37 -6.41 8.60 -12.01
C ARG A 37 -7.33 8.40 -13.21
N GLU A 38 -7.80 9.49 -13.81
CA GLU A 38 -8.67 9.45 -14.99
C GLU A 38 -7.93 8.94 -16.24
N ALA A 39 -6.69 9.39 -16.46
CA ALA A 39 -5.83 8.88 -17.53
C ALA A 39 -5.58 7.37 -17.41
N LEU A 40 -5.37 6.85 -16.20
CA LEU A 40 -5.25 5.40 -15.95
C LEU A 40 -6.55 4.64 -16.22
N ARG A 41 -7.72 5.20 -15.92
CA ARG A 41 -9.01 4.57 -16.27
C ARG A 41 -9.19 4.49 -17.79
N GLY A 42 -8.78 5.53 -18.52
CA GLY A 42 -8.80 5.55 -19.99
C GLY A 42 -7.90 4.50 -20.65
N ALA A 43 -6.85 4.06 -19.95
CA ALA A 43 -5.90 3.04 -20.41
C ALA A 43 -6.52 1.64 -20.61
N THR A 44 -7.74 1.40 -20.12
CA THR A 44 -8.44 0.10 -20.26
C THR A 44 -8.88 -0.22 -21.70
N LYS A 45 -8.90 0.77 -22.60
CA LYS A 45 -9.47 0.65 -23.96
C LYS A 45 -8.48 0.14 -25.03
N GLY A 46 -7.42 -0.58 -24.65
CA GLY A 46 -6.47 -1.23 -25.56
C GLY A 46 -4.99 -0.92 -25.28
N ARG A 47 -4.09 -1.80 -25.72
CA ARG A 47 -2.64 -1.78 -25.38
C ARG A 47 -1.91 -0.51 -25.83
N VAL A 48 -2.18 -0.01 -27.03
CA VAL A 48 -1.52 1.21 -27.54
C VAL A 48 -1.97 2.44 -26.77
N ARG A 49 -3.28 2.55 -26.45
CA ARG A 49 -3.81 3.63 -25.62
C ARG A 49 -3.25 3.56 -24.19
N ALA A 50 -3.10 2.36 -23.66
CA ALA A 50 -2.49 2.14 -22.35
C ALA A 50 -1.02 2.63 -22.33
N ALA A 51 -0.23 2.28 -23.35
CA ALA A 51 1.12 2.79 -23.49
C ALA A 51 1.16 4.31 -23.62
N ALA A 52 0.33 4.90 -24.49
CA ALA A 52 0.25 6.36 -24.62
C ALA A 52 -0.12 7.06 -23.30
N ALA A 53 -1.08 6.50 -22.55
CA ALA A 53 -1.44 7.00 -21.22
C ALA A 53 -0.26 6.91 -20.25
N GLY A 54 0.47 5.79 -20.25
CA GLY A 54 1.70 5.62 -19.48
C GLY A 54 2.76 6.65 -19.81
N THR A 55 3.00 6.92 -21.09
CA THR A 55 3.94 7.96 -21.55
C THR A 55 3.55 9.33 -21.02
N VAL A 56 2.29 9.73 -21.17
CA VAL A 56 1.79 11.01 -20.66
C VAL A 56 1.94 11.09 -19.13
N LEU A 57 1.53 10.04 -18.41
CA LEU A 57 1.63 9.98 -16.96
C LEU A 57 3.08 10.09 -16.47
N ALA A 58 4.02 9.40 -17.11
CA ALA A 58 5.42 9.46 -16.74
C ALA A 58 6.08 10.80 -17.09
N VAL A 59 5.65 11.45 -18.18
CA VAL A 59 6.08 12.83 -18.50
C VAL A 59 5.58 13.79 -17.42
N MET A 60 4.30 13.71 -17.05
CA MET A 60 3.72 14.55 -16.00
C MET A 60 4.39 14.30 -14.64
N LEU A 61 4.52 13.04 -14.22
CA LEU A 61 5.10 12.65 -12.93
C LEU A 61 6.63 12.70 -12.92
N GLN A 62 7.26 12.86 -14.08
CA GLN A 62 8.70 12.68 -14.30
C GLN A 62 9.27 11.35 -13.77
N SER A 63 8.46 10.30 -13.71
CA SER A 63 8.87 9.05 -13.08
C SER A 63 8.06 7.85 -13.56
N ALA A 64 8.73 6.92 -14.25
CA ALA A 64 8.14 5.62 -14.57
C ALA A 64 7.84 4.80 -13.31
N THR A 65 8.68 4.89 -12.27
CA THR A 65 8.47 4.24 -10.97
C THR A 65 7.19 4.73 -10.27
N ALA A 66 6.89 6.02 -10.34
CA ALA A 66 5.64 6.55 -9.79
C ALA A 66 4.42 6.00 -10.52
N VAL A 67 4.49 5.93 -11.87
CA VAL A 67 3.46 5.28 -12.67
C VAL A 67 3.34 3.80 -12.31
N ALA A 68 4.44 3.12 -11.96
CA ALA A 68 4.43 1.71 -11.55
C ALA A 68 3.63 1.50 -10.27
N VAL A 69 3.85 2.34 -9.26
CA VAL A 69 3.10 2.29 -7.99
C VAL A 69 1.62 2.60 -8.22
N LEU A 70 1.30 3.57 -9.08
CA LEU A 70 -0.09 3.88 -9.43
C LEU A 70 -0.74 2.72 -10.19
N ALA A 71 -0.11 2.19 -11.22
CA ALA A 71 -0.63 1.06 -11.99
C ALA A 71 -0.83 -0.18 -11.10
N ALA A 72 0.11 -0.47 -10.20
CA ALA A 72 -0.01 -1.53 -9.21
C ALA A 72 -1.23 -1.34 -8.29
N GLY A 73 -1.46 -0.14 -7.76
CA GLY A 73 -2.64 0.15 -6.93
C GLY A 73 -3.97 0.02 -7.69
N PHE A 74 -3.99 0.35 -8.98
CA PHE A 74 -5.17 0.17 -9.83
C PHE A 74 -5.41 -1.30 -10.21
N ALA A 75 -4.35 -2.09 -10.36
CA ALA A 75 -4.48 -3.53 -10.57
C ALA A 75 -4.95 -4.26 -9.31
N ALA A 76 -4.50 -3.83 -8.13
CA ALA A 76 -4.98 -4.34 -6.84
C ALA A 76 -6.49 -4.17 -6.66
N THR A 77 -7.06 -3.11 -7.24
CA THR A 77 -8.50 -2.80 -7.18
C THR A 77 -9.28 -3.34 -8.38
N GLY A 78 -8.64 -4.10 -9.28
CA GLY A 78 -9.25 -4.69 -10.46
C GLY A 78 -9.65 -3.67 -11.56
N VAL A 79 -9.21 -2.41 -11.45
CA VAL A 79 -9.56 -1.35 -12.42
C VAL A 79 -8.79 -1.52 -13.72
N ILE A 80 -7.56 -2.04 -13.66
CA ILE A 80 -6.74 -2.37 -14.84
C ILE A 80 -6.28 -3.83 -14.77
N SER A 81 -6.22 -4.51 -15.93
CA SER A 81 -5.59 -5.83 -16.02
C SER A 81 -4.08 -5.74 -15.89
N VAL A 82 -3.41 -6.85 -15.54
CA VAL A 82 -1.94 -6.90 -15.48
C VAL A 82 -1.33 -6.60 -16.85
N SER A 83 -1.85 -7.19 -17.94
CA SER A 83 -1.42 -6.87 -19.31
C SER A 83 -1.63 -5.40 -19.69
N GLY A 84 -2.75 -4.79 -19.26
CA GLY A 84 -3.01 -3.36 -19.44
C GLY A 84 -2.00 -2.50 -18.68
N GLY A 85 -1.73 -2.85 -17.42
CA GLY A 85 -0.72 -2.18 -16.60
C GLY A 85 0.71 -2.34 -17.12
N LEU A 86 1.06 -3.48 -17.70
CA LEU A 86 2.34 -3.69 -18.39
C LEU A 86 2.46 -2.80 -19.62
N ALA A 87 1.38 -2.62 -20.39
CA ALA A 87 1.38 -1.67 -21.50
C ALA A 87 1.57 -0.22 -21.02
N VAL A 88 0.90 0.16 -19.91
CA VAL A 88 1.14 1.46 -19.24
C VAL A 88 2.61 1.60 -18.83
N MET A 89 3.24 0.56 -18.29
CA MET A 89 4.65 0.57 -17.91
C MET A 89 5.61 0.77 -19.07
N LEU A 90 5.44 0.04 -20.16
CA LEU A 90 6.26 0.23 -21.36
C LEU A 90 6.15 1.66 -21.91
N GLY A 91 4.95 2.25 -21.83
CA GLY A 91 4.74 3.65 -22.18
C GLY A 91 5.40 4.62 -21.20
N ALA A 92 5.29 4.36 -19.90
CA ALA A 92 5.86 5.16 -18.84
C ALA A 92 7.39 5.22 -18.91
N ASP A 93 7.99 4.11 -19.30
CA ASP A 93 9.43 3.97 -19.53
C ASP A 93 9.90 4.95 -20.61
N VAL A 94 9.21 4.99 -21.76
CA VAL A 94 9.43 5.98 -22.82
C VAL A 94 9.19 7.40 -22.33
N GLY A 95 8.10 7.64 -21.58
CA GLY A 95 7.79 8.96 -21.04
C GLY A 95 8.88 9.52 -20.12
N SER A 96 9.44 8.66 -19.26
CA SER A 96 10.57 9.05 -18.41
C SER A 96 11.84 9.34 -19.21
N ALA A 97 12.08 8.61 -20.30
CA ALA A 97 13.21 8.89 -21.18
C ALA A 97 13.03 10.20 -21.97
N LEU A 98 11.79 10.54 -22.39
CA LEU A 98 11.48 11.83 -22.99
C LEU A 98 11.71 13.01 -22.03
N VAL A 99 11.46 12.80 -20.73
CA VAL A 99 11.79 13.80 -19.70
C VAL A 99 13.29 14.04 -19.62
N VAL A 100 14.10 12.97 -19.62
CA VAL A 100 15.56 13.09 -19.68
C VAL A 100 15.98 13.82 -20.97
N GLN A 101 15.39 13.49 -22.11
CA GLN A 101 15.63 14.18 -23.38
C GLN A 101 15.38 15.68 -23.26
N ALA A 102 14.22 16.07 -22.73
CA ALA A 102 13.85 17.47 -22.56
C ALA A 102 14.81 18.22 -21.62
N LEU A 103 15.20 17.59 -20.51
CA LEU A 103 16.13 18.16 -19.52
C LEU A 103 17.60 18.15 -19.99
N SER A 104 17.91 17.45 -21.07
CA SER A 104 19.26 17.42 -21.64
C SER A 104 19.59 18.69 -22.44
N PHE A 105 18.59 19.43 -22.93
CA PHE A 105 18.81 20.69 -23.65
C PHE A 105 19.41 21.77 -22.74
N ASP A 106 20.14 22.72 -23.32
CA ASP A 106 20.63 23.86 -22.56
C ASP A 106 19.47 24.80 -22.21
N LEU A 107 18.97 24.63 -20.99
CA LEU A 107 17.86 25.40 -20.43
C LEU A 107 18.35 26.40 -19.37
N SER A 108 19.64 26.74 -19.37
CA SER A 108 20.24 27.62 -18.35
C SER A 108 19.56 28.99 -18.29
N TRP A 109 19.13 29.51 -19.44
CA TRP A 109 18.41 30.80 -19.54
C TRP A 109 17.03 30.77 -18.88
N LEU A 110 16.42 29.58 -18.73
CA LEU A 110 15.07 29.41 -18.17
C LEU A 110 15.09 29.39 -16.64
N VAL A 111 16.25 29.12 -16.02
CA VAL A 111 16.40 28.98 -14.56
C VAL A 111 15.92 30.22 -13.79
N PRO A 112 16.32 31.47 -14.13
CA PRO A 112 15.86 32.65 -13.41
C PRO A 112 14.33 32.83 -13.49
N LEU A 113 13.74 32.51 -14.64
CA LEU A 113 12.28 32.61 -14.85
C LEU A 113 11.54 31.57 -13.99
N LEU A 114 12.00 30.31 -13.98
CA LEU A 114 11.39 29.24 -13.19
C LEU A 114 11.51 29.50 -11.68
N LEU A 115 12.64 30.04 -11.24
CA LEU A 115 12.83 30.45 -9.84
C LEU A 115 11.89 31.59 -9.47
N PHE A 116 11.85 32.66 -10.27
CA PHE A 116 11.01 33.82 -9.98
C PHE A 116 9.52 33.48 -9.99
N ALA A 117 9.04 32.86 -11.06
CA ALA A 117 7.64 32.45 -11.19
C ALA A 117 7.28 31.38 -10.14
N GLY A 118 8.10 30.35 -10.00
CA GLY A 118 7.87 29.25 -9.06
C GLY A 118 7.84 29.70 -7.61
N ALA A 119 8.82 30.52 -7.17
CA ALA A 119 8.85 31.08 -5.83
C ALA A 119 7.67 32.02 -5.58
N THR A 120 7.31 32.86 -6.56
CA THR A 120 6.16 33.77 -6.45
C THR A 120 4.86 32.99 -6.26
N MET A 121 4.61 31.97 -7.09
CA MET A 121 3.44 31.11 -6.99
C MET A 121 3.43 30.30 -5.67
N PHE A 122 4.59 29.82 -5.21
CA PHE A 122 4.67 28.97 -4.01
C PHE A 122 4.54 29.77 -2.70
N LEU A 123 5.15 30.96 -2.64
CA LEU A 123 5.23 31.78 -1.43
C LEU A 123 4.06 32.77 -1.30
N LYS A 124 3.58 33.35 -2.41
CA LYS A 124 2.59 34.44 -2.37
C LYS A 124 1.16 34.03 -2.66
N VAL A 125 0.93 32.82 -3.20
CA VAL A 125 -0.41 32.37 -3.60
C VAL A 125 -0.89 31.22 -2.71
N GLU A 126 -2.10 31.36 -2.15
CA GLU A 126 -2.69 30.35 -1.27
C GLU A 126 -3.43 29.23 -2.02
N ALA A 127 -3.90 29.51 -3.23
CA ALA A 127 -4.63 28.54 -4.05
C ALA A 127 -3.78 27.26 -4.26
N ARG A 128 -4.31 26.12 -3.78
CA ARG A 128 -3.58 24.85 -3.69
C ARG A 128 -2.91 24.44 -5.00
N ILE A 129 -3.65 24.49 -6.12
CA ILE A 129 -3.12 24.08 -7.43
C ILE A 129 -1.95 24.98 -7.84
N VAL A 130 -2.13 26.30 -7.78
CA VAL A 130 -1.10 27.29 -8.14
C VAL A 130 0.15 27.11 -7.27
N LYS A 131 -0.02 26.90 -5.97
CA LYS A 131 1.08 26.65 -5.03
C LYS A 131 1.86 25.39 -5.40
N GLN A 132 1.18 24.29 -5.73
CA GLN A 132 1.85 23.05 -6.15
C GLN A 132 2.48 23.14 -7.55
N THR A 133 1.90 23.92 -8.47
CA THR A 133 2.55 24.25 -9.74
C THR A 133 3.82 25.06 -9.49
N GLY A 134 3.80 26.04 -8.58
CA GLY A 134 4.99 26.80 -8.17
C GLY A 134 6.09 25.89 -7.59
N ARG A 135 5.71 24.92 -6.75
CA ARG A 135 6.63 23.87 -6.25
C ARG A 135 7.24 23.05 -7.40
N THR A 136 6.45 22.74 -8.42
CA THR A 136 6.92 21.99 -9.60
C THR A 136 7.94 22.80 -10.41
N LEU A 137 7.66 24.08 -10.68
CA LEU A 137 8.58 24.99 -11.39
C LEU A 137 9.91 25.17 -10.65
N LEU A 138 9.85 25.38 -9.32
CA LEU A 138 11.05 25.43 -8.47
C LEU A 138 11.84 24.12 -8.54
N GLY A 139 11.16 22.97 -8.54
CA GLY A 139 11.80 21.67 -8.66
C GLY A 139 12.56 21.55 -9.99
N ILE A 140 11.96 21.94 -11.11
CA ILE A 140 12.62 21.95 -12.42
C ILE A 140 13.85 22.88 -12.41
N ALA A 141 13.73 24.09 -11.82
CA ALA A 141 14.86 24.99 -11.69
C ALA A 141 16.01 24.37 -10.88
N PHE A 142 15.71 23.72 -9.75
CA PHE A 142 16.71 23.04 -8.92
C PHE A 142 17.34 21.83 -9.60
N ILE A 143 16.59 21.10 -10.46
CA ILE A 143 17.19 20.07 -11.33
C ILE A 143 18.25 20.72 -12.21
N LEU A 144 17.91 21.77 -12.97
CA LEU A 144 18.86 22.42 -13.89
C LEU A 144 20.09 22.98 -13.16
N ILE A 145 19.90 23.60 -11.98
CA ILE A 145 20.99 24.09 -11.13
C ILE A 145 21.87 22.92 -10.66
N SER A 146 21.27 21.83 -10.18
CA SER A 146 22.01 20.68 -9.70
C SER A 146 22.85 20.01 -10.79
N LEU A 147 22.38 19.96 -12.03
CA LEU A 147 23.15 19.41 -13.16
C LEU A 147 24.40 20.23 -13.46
N ARG A 148 24.29 21.56 -13.36
CA ARG A 148 25.44 22.47 -13.45
C ARG A 148 26.41 22.25 -12.29
N MET A 149 25.90 22.14 -11.06
CA MET A 149 26.74 21.86 -9.88
C MET A 149 27.47 20.53 -9.99
N VAL A 150 26.82 19.48 -10.52
CA VAL A 150 27.47 18.19 -10.82
C VAL A 150 28.61 18.38 -11.82
N GLY A 151 28.37 19.14 -12.90
CA GLY A 151 29.40 19.42 -13.90
C GLY A 151 30.61 20.15 -13.31
N GLU A 152 30.36 21.18 -12.50
CA GLU A 152 31.40 21.95 -11.81
C GLU A 152 32.17 21.10 -10.78
N ALA A 153 31.47 20.27 -10.01
CA ALA A 153 32.07 19.39 -9.00
C ALA A 153 32.92 18.26 -9.63
N THR A 154 32.55 17.79 -10.83
CA THR A 154 33.25 16.71 -11.53
C THR A 154 34.38 17.19 -12.45
N ALA A 155 34.42 18.49 -12.79
CA ALA A 155 35.45 19.06 -13.66
C ALA A 155 36.90 18.80 -13.17
N PRO A 156 37.24 18.88 -11.86
CA PRO A 156 38.60 18.58 -11.38
C PRO A 156 38.97 17.09 -11.50
N MET A 157 37.98 16.19 -11.58
CA MET A 157 38.23 14.74 -11.66
C MET A 157 38.91 14.35 -12.97
N ARG A 158 38.77 15.14 -14.04
CA ARG A 158 39.48 14.93 -15.31
C ARG A 158 41.01 14.88 -15.16
N HIS A 159 41.54 15.60 -14.18
CA HIS A 159 42.98 15.70 -13.94
C HIS A 159 43.47 14.70 -12.90
N SER A 160 42.59 13.83 -12.40
CA SER A 160 42.94 12.76 -11.46
C SER A 160 43.63 11.60 -12.17
N ALA A 161 44.74 11.11 -11.61
CA ALA A 161 45.39 9.88 -12.08
C ALA A 161 44.50 8.62 -11.90
N LEU A 162 43.51 8.67 -11.00
CA LEU A 162 42.61 7.54 -10.72
C LEU A 162 41.48 7.40 -11.75
N LEU A 163 41.09 8.49 -12.41
CA LEU A 163 39.95 8.49 -13.31
C LEU A 163 40.21 7.65 -14.58
N PRO A 164 41.36 7.76 -15.28
CA PRO A 164 41.68 6.90 -16.41
C PRO A 164 41.69 5.41 -16.04
N MET A 165 42.25 5.04 -14.88
CA MET A 165 42.27 3.64 -14.42
C MET A 165 40.86 3.07 -14.19
N ALA A 166 39.98 3.85 -13.53
CA ALA A 166 38.59 3.43 -13.32
C ALA A 166 37.82 3.32 -14.65
N VAL A 167 38.04 4.28 -15.55
CA VAL A 167 37.40 4.30 -16.87
C VAL A 167 37.88 3.14 -17.75
N ASP A 168 39.18 2.84 -17.77
CA ASP A 168 39.76 1.75 -18.55
C ASP A 168 39.27 0.38 -18.03
N TYR A 169 39.14 0.24 -16.71
CA TYR A 169 38.51 -0.94 -16.10
C TYR A 169 37.05 -1.09 -16.55
N LEU A 170 36.24 -0.02 -16.45
CA LEU A 170 34.84 -0.09 -16.88
C LEU A 170 34.67 -0.28 -18.40
N ARG A 171 35.64 0.17 -19.20
CA ARG A 171 35.65 -0.08 -20.65
C ARG A 171 35.96 -1.54 -20.99
N SER A 172 36.88 -2.15 -20.24
CA SER A 172 37.27 -3.56 -20.44
C SER A 172 36.27 -4.56 -19.86
N ASP A 173 35.46 -4.15 -18.88
CA ASP A 173 34.41 -4.97 -18.28
C ASP A 173 33.02 -4.30 -18.33
N PRO A 174 32.28 -4.45 -19.46
CA PRO A 174 30.91 -3.95 -19.61
C PRO A 174 29.93 -4.52 -18.58
N VAL A 175 30.19 -5.72 -18.04
CA VAL A 175 29.31 -6.35 -17.04
C VAL A 175 29.42 -5.62 -15.71
N THR A 176 30.63 -5.24 -15.30
CA THR A 176 30.80 -4.41 -14.10
C THR A 176 30.20 -3.01 -14.30
N ALA A 177 30.36 -2.39 -15.48
CA ALA A 177 29.72 -1.11 -15.76
C ALA A 177 28.18 -1.17 -15.68
N PHE A 178 27.58 -2.23 -16.24
CA PHE A 178 26.16 -2.53 -16.12
C PHE A 178 25.72 -2.71 -14.65
N GLY A 179 26.41 -3.56 -13.89
CA GLY A 179 26.09 -3.86 -12.50
C GLY A 179 26.22 -2.63 -11.59
N ALA A 180 27.29 -1.83 -11.76
CA ALA A 180 27.52 -0.62 -11.00
C ALA A 180 26.41 0.43 -11.22
N ALA A 181 26.00 0.64 -12.48
CA ALA A 181 24.92 1.56 -12.81
C ALA A 181 23.55 1.07 -12.31
N ALA A 182 23.30 -0.24 -12.34
CA ALA A 182 22.10 -0.84 -11.78
C ALA A 182 22.02 -0.66 -10.26
N LEU A 183 23.11 -0.95 -9.54
CA LEU A 183 23.22 -0.76 -8.10
C LEU A 183 23.03 0.72 -7.73
N PHE A 184 23.73 1.62 -8.43
CA PHE A 184 23.62 3.05 -8.21
C PHE A 184 22.17 3.54 -8.38
N THR A 185 21.54 3.17 -9.49
CA THR A 185 20.15 3.58 -9.77
C THR A 185 19.17 3.02 -8.75
N TRP A 186 19.41 1.79 -8.29
CA TRP A 186 18.60 1.17 -7.25
C TRP A 186 18.72 1.91 -5.91
N LEU A 187 19.94 2.26 -5.47
CA LEU A 187 20.19 3.05 -4.26
C LEU A 187 19.58 4.44 -4.34
N VAL A 188 19.64 5.06 -5.51
CA VAL A 188 19.13 6.41 -5.76
C VAL A 188 17.61 6.44 -5.95
N HIS A 189 16.98 5.29 -6.23
CA HIS A 189 15.56 5.15 -6.49
C HIS A 189 15.03 5.96 -7.70
N SER A 190 15.89 6.43 -8.60
CA SER A 190 15.50 7.29 -9.74
C SER A 190 16.36 7.06 -10.99
N SER A 191 15.75 6.56 -12.07
CA SER A 191 16.40 6.47 -13.39
C SER A 191 16.71 7.84 -13.97
N VAL A 192 15.75 8.77 -13.94
CA VAL A 192 15.92 10.13 -14.50
C VAL A 192 17.13 10.82 -13.87
N ALA A 193 17.25 10.80 -12.55
CA ALA A 193 18.41 11.38 -11.86
C ALA A 193 19.71 10.68 -12.24
N SER A 194 19.71 9.35 -12.34
CA SER A 194 20.90 8.56 -12.69
C SER A 194 21.38 8.84 -14.12
N VAL A 195 20.46 8.89 -15.10
CA VAL A 195 20.82 9.21 -16.49
C VAL A 195 21.31 10.64 -16.61
N LEU A 196 20.66 11.61 -15.94
CA LEU A 196 21.10 13.01 -16.01
C LEU A 196 22.47 13.23 -15.34
N LEU A 197 22.77 12.48 -14.28
CA LEU A 197 24.10 12.47 -13.67
C LEU A 197 25.15 11.93 -14.66
N PHE A 198 24.90 10.77 -15.27
CA PHE A 198 25.84 10.18 -16.25
C PHE A 198 25.99 11.06 -17.50
N MET A 199 24.91 11.70 -17.94
CA MET A 199 24.95 12.70 -19.02
C MET A 199 25.84 13.89 -18.64
N SER A 200 25.69 14.42 -17.42
CA SER A 200 26.52 15.55 -16.96
C SER A 200 27.99 15.16 -16.86
N MET A 201 28.30 13.97 -16.35
CA MET A 201 29.66 13.44 -16.32
C MET A 201 30.24 13.23 -17.72
N ALA A 202 29.43 12.74 -18.67
CA ALA A 202 29.83 12.58 -20.06
C ALA A 202 30.07 13.93 -20.75
N ALA A 203 29.24 14.95 -20.47
CA ALA A 203 29.44 16.31 -20.95
C ALA A 203 30.76 16.92 -20.48
N GLN A 204 31.20 16.56 -19.27
CA GLN A 204 32.49 16.98 -18.73
C GLN A 204 33.65 16.09 -19.17
N GLY A 205 33.44 15.06 -20.00
CA GLY A 205 34.50 14.15 -20.44
C GLY A 205 35.02 13.21 -19.34
N VAL A 206 34.27 13.06 -18.23
CA VAL A 206 34.60 12.16 -17.12
C VAL A 206 34.16 10.72 -17.44
N LEU A 207 33.05 10.59 -18.18
CA LEU A 207 32.47 9.31 -18.59
C LEU A 207 32.54 9.19 -20.12
N PRO A 208 33.32 8.25 -20.67
CA PRO A 208 33.40 8.05 -22.11
C PRO A 208 32.11 7.42 -22.66
N ALA A 209 31.85 7.68 -23.94
CA ALA A 209 30.70 7.14 -24.65
C ALA A 209 30.67 5.61 -24.69
N GLU A 210 31.84 4.98 -24.76
CA GLU A 210 31.98 3.52 -24.88
C GLU A 210 31.45 2.79 -23.65
N VAL A 211 31.51 3.43 -22.47
CA VAL A 211 31.02 2.88 -21.20
C VAL A 211 29.55 3.23 -20.97
N ALA A 212 29.03 4.24 -21.69
CA ALA A 212 27.68 4.76 -21.48
C ALA A 212 26.59 3.72 -21.73
N LEU A 213 26.70 2.92 -22.79
CA LEU A 213 25.64 1.98 -23.15
C LEU A 213 25.42 0.89 -22.08
N PRO A 214 26.44 0.12 -21.64
CA PRO A 214 26.28 -0.83 -20.52
C PRO A 214 25.71 -0.17 -19.27
N MET A 215 26.15 1.06 -18.94
CA MET A 215 25.63 1.79 -17.79
C MET A 215 24.14 2.14 -17.96
N ILE A 216 23.70 2.60 -19.13
CA ILE A 216 22.28 2.89 -19.41
C ILE A 216 21.42 1.64 -19.33
N LEU A 217 21.91 0.48 -19.80
CA LEU A 217 21.25 -0.81 -19.60
C LEU A 217 21.10 -1.11 -18.10
N GLY A 218 22.14 -0.86 -17.32
CA GLY A 218 22.15 -0.99 -15.86
C GLY A 218 21.12 -0.08 -15.19
N VAL A 219 21.03 1.20 -15.60
CA VAL A 219 20.03 2.15 -15.09
C VAL A 219 18.60 1.62 -15.26
N ASN A 220 18.30 1.03 -16.42
CA ASN A 220 16.97 0.47 -16.67
C ASN A 220 16.67 -0.75 -15.78
N LEU A 221 17.66 -1.64 -15.57
CA LEU A 221 17.53 -2.75 -14.61
C LEU A 221 17.29 -2.23 -13.19
N GLY A 222 18.15 -1.32 -12.72
CA GLY A 222 18.07 -0.74 -11.37
C GLY A 222 16.72 -0.07 -11.11
N ALA A 223 16.21 0.69 -12.07
CA ALA A 223 14.88 1.31 -11.95
C ALA A 223 13.74 0.28 -11.90
N GLY A 224 13.86 -0.84 -12.63
CA GLY A 224 12.92 -1.95 -12.52
C GLY A 224 12.91 -2.57 -11.12
N LEU A 225 14.10 -2.78 -10.53
CA LEU A 225 14.25 -3.30 -9.17
C LEU A 225 13.62 -2.37 -8.12
N VAL A 226 13.72 -1.06 -8.31
CA VAL A 226 13.07 -0.08 -7.43
C VAL A 226 11.55 -0.25 -7.44
N ALA A 227 10.94 -0.38 -8.63
CA ALA A 227 9.49 -0.54 -8.75
C ALA A 227 8.98 -1.83 -8.08
N VAL A 228 9.72 -2.94 -8.23
CA VAL A 228 9.42 -4.20 -7.53
C VAL A 228 9.57 -4.05 -6.02
N GLY A 229 10.65 -3.39 -5.56
CA GLY A 229 10.89 -3.15 -4.13
C GLY A 229 9.79 -2.31 -3.47
N LEU A 230 9.31 -1.26 -4.14
CA LEU A 230 8.26 -0.37 -3.62
C LEU A 230 6.87 -1.04 -3.57
N THR A 231 6.65 -2.11 -4.34
CA THR A 231 5.35 -2.80 -4.41
C THR A 231 5.33 -4.13 -3.66
N ARG A 232 6.45 -4.53 -3.04
CA ARG A 232 6.61 -5.85 -2.38
C ARG A 232 5.55 -6.18 -1.32
N GLY A 233 5.05 -5.16 -0.61
CA GLY A 233 4.05 -5.31 0.46
C GLY A 233 2.60 -5.24 -0.02
N GLN A 234 2.35 -5.11 -1.32
CA GLN A 234 1.00 -5.03 -1.89
C GLN A 234 0.47 -6.43 -2.27
N ALA A 235 -0.82 -6.50 -2.62
CA ALA A 235 -1.47 -7.71 -3.13
C ALA A 235 -0.73 -8.30 -4.34
N ILE A 236 -0.89 -9.60 -4.58
CA ILE A 236 -0.17 -10.35 -5.62
C ILE A 236 -0.42 -9.74 -7.01
N GLU A 237 -1.66 -9.34 -7.29
CA GLU A 237 -2.09 -8.68 -8.52
C GLU A 237 -1.32 -7.38 -8.77
N ALA A 238 -1.11 -6.59 -7.72
CA ALA A 238 -0.39 -5.32 -7.77
C ALA A 238 1.09 -5.52 -8.11
N ARG A 239 1.68 -6.62 -7.63
CA ARG A 239 3.11 -6.96 -7.79
C ARG A 239 3.46 -7.50 -9.17
N ARG A 240 2.49 -8.06 -9.90
CA ARG A 240 2.71 -8.68 -11.22
C ARG A 240 3.10 -7.67 -12.30
N ILE A 241 2.58 -6.45 -12.26
CA ILE A 241 2.92 -5.38 -13.23
C ILE A 241 4.40 -4.97 -13.13
N PRO A 242 4.91 -4.50 -11.97
CA PRO A 242 6.31 -4.10 -11.85
C PRO A 242 7.27 -5.29 -12.04
N LEU A 243 6.86 -6.51 -11.64
CA LEU A 243 7.64 -7.71 -11.93
C LEU A 243 7.76 -7.98 -13.42
N GLY A 244 6.65 -7.99 -14.16
CA GLY A 244 6.68 -8.21 -15.60
C GLY A 244 7.46 -7.13 -16.35
N ASN A 245 7.37 -5.86 -15.90
CA ASN A 245 8.18 -4.79 -16.48
C ASN A 245 9.68 -4.97 -16.20
N LEU A 246 10.05 -5.40 -14.99
CA LEU A 246 11.42 -5.75 -14.66
C LEU A 246 11.94 -6.88 -15.56
N ILE A 247 11.14 -7.93 -15.79
CA ILE A 247 11.54 -9.04 -16.66
C ILE A 247 11.77 -8.55 -18.10
N PHE A 248 10.88 -7.72 -18.65
CA PHE A 248 11.08 -7.13 -19.97
C PHE A 248 12.38 -6.33 -20.05
N ARG A 249 12.60 -5.40 -19.11
CA ARG A 249 13.81 -4.58 -19.04
C ARG A 249 15.08 -5.40 -18.89
N ALA A 250 15.08 -6.34 -17.95
CA ALA A 250 16.22 -7.19 -17.66
C ALA A 250 16.58 -8.07 -18.86
N THR A 251 15.57 -8.70 -19.49
CA THR A 251 15.79 -9.54 -20.66
C THR A 251 16.35 -8.75 -21.82
N ALA A 252 15.74 -7.61 -22.17
CA ALA A 252 16.25 -6.74 -23.23
C ALA A 252 17.66 -6.22 -22.92
N ALA A 253 17.91 -5.81 -21.68
CA ALA A 253 19.22 -5.32 -21.26
C ALA A 253 20.31 -6.39 -21.35
N VAL A 254 20.04 -7.61 -20.90
CA VAL A 254 20.99 -8.74 -20.99
C VAL A 254 21.23 -9.14 -22.45
N VAL A 255 20.18 -9.21 -23.27
CA VAL A 255 20.33 -9.54 -24.70
C VAL A 255 21.21 -8.51 -25.41
N ILE A 256 20.99 -7.22 -25.17
CA ILE A 256 21.83 -6.17 -25.77
C ILE A 256 23.26 -6.24 -25.21
N LEU A 257 23.43 -6.45 -23.91
CA LEU A 257 24.76 -6.57 -23.29
C LEU A 257 25.57 -7.73 -23.86
N LEU A 258 24.95 -8.89 -24.11
CA LEU A 258 25.59 -10.03 -24.78
C LEU A 258 25.92 -9.71 -26.24
N GLY A 259 25.02 -9.02 -26.96
CA GLY A 259 25.26 -8.57 -28.32
C GLY A 259 26.49 -7.65 -28.44
N LEU A 260 26.74 -6.80 -27.45
CA LEU A 260 27.91 -5.92 -27.41
C LEU A 260 29.25 -6.67 -27.28
N GLN A 261 29.24 -7.92 -26.81
CA GLN A 261 30.45 -8.74 -26.79
C GLN A 261 30.83 -9.27 -28.18
N ALA A 262 29.86 -9.35 -29.09
CA ALA A 262 30.06 -9.82 -30.45
C ALA A 262 30.39 -8.69 -31.42
N GLU A 263 29.68 -7.56 -31.33
CA GLU A 263 29.77 -6.43 -32.26
C GLU A 263 29.66 -5.10 -31.51
N THR A 264 30.48 -4.11 -31.89
CA THR A 264 30.38 -2.75 -31.33
C THR A 264 29.35 -1.93 -32.10
N LEU A 265 28.42 -1.31 -31.37
CA LEU A 265 27.46 -0.42 -32.01
C LEU A 265 28.14 0.89 -32.44
N PRO A 266 27.85 1.44 -33.63
CA PRO A 266 28.39 2.72 -34.04
C PRO A 266 27.85 3.84 -33.13
N MET A 267 28.70 4.37 -32.24
CA MET A 267 28.30 5.41 -31.29
C MET A 267 27.77 6.68 -31.99
N ALA A 268 28.22 6.94 -33.22
CA ALA A 268 27.76 8.04 -34.07
C ALA A 268 26.23 8.01 -34.33
N TRP A 269 25.58 6.84 -34.28
CA TRP A 269 24.12 6.74 -34.45
C TRP A 269 23.34 7.38 -33.30
N PHE A 270 23.97 7.50 -32.13
CA PHE A 270 23.34 8.06 -30.94
C PHE A 270 23.67 9.54 -30.72
N GLY A 271 24.36 10.18 -31.67
CA GLY A 271 24.65 11.61 -31.66
C GLY A 271 26.14 11.95 -31.65
N GLU A 272 26.42 13.24 -31.77
CA GLU A 272 27.79 13.76 -32.00
C GLU A 272 28.60 13.95 -30.71
N THR A 273 27.94 14.03 -29.55
CA THR A 273 28.60 14.24 -28.24
C THR A 273 28.28 13.10 -27.27
N ALA A 274 29.22 12.80 -26.37
CA ALA A 274 29.04 11.75 -25.35
C ALA A 274 27.77 11.98 -24.50
N ALA A 275 27.49 13.24 -24.14
CA ALA A 275 26.27 13.61 -23.44
C ALA A 275 24.99 13.29 -24.24
N ARG A 276 24.97 13.53 -25.55
CA ARG A 276 23.82 13.15 -26.40
C ARG A 276 23.71 11.66 -26.58
N GLN A 277 24.83 10.96 -26.70
CA GLN A 277 24.84 9.50 -26.81
C GLN A 277 24.21 8.85 -25.57
N VAL A 278 24.56 9.27 -24.34
CA VAL A 278 23.94 8.77 -23.09
C VAL A 278 22.41 8.91 -23.11
N VAL A 279 21.91 10.09 -23.47
CA VAL A 279 20.48 10.41 -23.43
C VAL A 279 19.73 9.68 -24.55
N ASN A 280 20.26 9.73 -25.78
CA ASN A 280 19.64 9.10 -26.94
C ASN A 280 19.66 7.56 -26.82
N MET A 281 20.70 6.95 -26.23
CA MET A 281 20.71 5.52 -25.90
C MET A 281 19.60 5.15 -24.91
N HIS A 282 19.37 5.99 -23.89
CA HIS A 282 18.30 5.75 -22.92
C HIS A 282 16.91 5.81 -23.57
N LEU A 283 16.69 6.80 -24.45
CA LEU A 283 15.44 6.90 -25.22
C LEU A 283 15.29 5.76 -26.22
N ALA A 284 16.34 5.42 -26.97
CA ALA A 284 16.34 4.35 -27.95
C ALA A 284 16.06 2.99 -27.30
N PHE A 285 16.69 2.69 -26.16
CA PHE A 285 16.42 1.47 -25.40
C PHE A 285 14.95 1.36 -25.00
N ASN A 286 14.38 2.41 -24.40
CA ASN A 286 13.00 2.37 -23.92
C ASN A 286 11.99 2.35 -25.07
N LEU A 287 12.29 3.01 -26.20
CA LEU A 287 11.46 2.95 -27.40
C LEU A 287 11.49 1.55 -28.03
N ALA A 288 12.68 0.96 -28.16
CA ALA A 288 12.84 -0.41 -28.65
C ALA A 288 12.13 -1.41 -27.74
N LEU A 289 12.24 -1.23 -26.42
CA LEU A 289 11.53 -2.04 -25.43
C LEU A 289 10.01 -1.93 -25.59
N LEU A 290 9.47 -0.72 -25.74
CA LEU A 290 8.05 -0.52 -26.00
C LEU A 290 7.61 -1.24 -27.28
N VAL A 291 8.27 -0.99 -28.40
CA VAL A 291 7.87 -1.58 -29.70
C VAL A 291 7.98 -3.10 -29.67
N ALA A 292 9.07 -3.64 -29.12
CA ALA A 292 9.32 -5.08 -29.08
C ALA A 292 8.42 -5.81 -28.07
N CYS A 293 8.17 -5.26 -26.88
CA CYS A 293 7.49 -5.96 -25.79
C CYS A 293 5.97 -5.70 -25.72
N LEU A 294 5.46 -4.62 -26.29
CA LEU A 294 4.01 -4.31 -26.28
C LEU A 294 3.12 -5.46 -26.80
N PRO A 295 3.44 -6.18 -27.89
CA PRO A 295 2.63 -7.32 -28.34
C PRO A 295 2.66 -8.49 -27.36
N PHE A 296 3.69 -8.61 -26.52
CA PHE A 296 3.89 -9.72 -25.59
C PHE A 296 3.35 -9.46 -24.18
N THR A 297 2.67 -8.34 -23.93
CA THR A 297 2.14 -8.00 -22.59
C THR A 297 1.19 -9.07 -22.03
N ALA A 298 0.40 -9.74 -22.88
CA ALA A 298 -0.46 -10.85 -22.46
C ALA A 298 0.31 -12.14 -22.15
N ALA A 299 1.38 -12.43 -22.90
CA ALA A 299 2.26 -13.56 -22.60
C ALA A 299 3.03 -13.32 -21.30
N MET A 300 3.52 -12.10 -21.09
CA MET A 300 4.18 -11.69 -19.86
C MET A 300 3.24 -11.73 -18.65
N GLU A 301 1.96 -11.38 -18.81
CA GLU A 301 0.97 -11.58 -17.75
C GLU A 301 0.90 -13.05 -17.32
N LYS A 302 0.88 -14.00 -18.27
CA LYS A 302 0.88 -15.44 -17.95
C LYS A 302 2.16 -15.86 -17.22
N LEU A 303 3.31 -15.38 -17.68
CA LEU A 303 4.60 -15.66 -17.02
C LEU A 303 4.64 -15.06 -15.60
N ALA A 304 4.16 -13.83 -15.42
CA ALA A 304 4.09 -13.18 -14.11
C ALA A 304 3.15 -13.93 -13.15
N ARG A 305 2.04 -14.49 -13.66
CA ARG A 305 1.17 -15.39 -12.88
C ARG A 305 1.83 -16.72 -12.54
N LEU A 306 2.73 -17.23 -13.38
CA LEU A 306 3.49 -18.44 -13.05
C LEU A 306 4.53 -18.18 -11.95
N ILE A 307 5.21 -17.03 -11.99
CA ILE A 307 6.23 -16.65 -10.99
C ILE A 307 5.59 -16.23 -9.66
N LEU A 308 4.48 -15.50 -9.74
CA LEU A 308 3.65 -15.10 -8.60
C LEU A 308 2.26 -15.73 -8.76
N PRO A 309 2.09 -17.02 -8.40
CA PRO A 309 0.82 -17.72 -8.51
C PRO A 309 -0.27 -17.04 -7.68
N ASP A 310 -1.51 -17.16 -8.15
CA ASP A 310 -2.67 -16.82 -7.34
C ASP A 310 -2.61 -17.67 -6.06
N ALA A 311 -3.08 -17.09 -4.95
CA ALA A 311 -3.16 -17.83 -3.70
C ALA A 311 -3.94 -19.15 -3.89
N PRO A 312 -3.51 -20.27 -3.27
CA PRO A 312 -4.20 -21.55 -3.42
C PRO A 312 -5.67 -21.43 -3.01
N ALA A 313 -6.57 -22.17 -3.69
CA ALA A 313 -8.03 -22.08 -3.56
C ALA A 313 -8.61 -22.20 -2.12
N GLY A 314 -7.83 -22.66 -1.13
CA GLY A 314 -8.20 -22.55 0.28
C GLY A 314 -8.22 -21.11 0.82
N GLU A 315 -7.40 -20.22 0.25
CA GLU A 315 -7.46 -18.77 0.41
C GLU A 315 -8.53 -18.13 -0.47
N GLU A 316 -9.07 -18.77 -1.52
CA GLU A 316 -10.19 -18.20 -2.29
C GLU A 316 -11.48 -18.12 -1.46
N ALA A 317 -11.71 -19.04 -0.51
CA ALA A 317 -12.84 -18.90 0.43
C ALA A 317 -12.68 -17.65 1.33
N PHE A 318 -11.44 -17.27 1.62
CA PHE A 318 -11.10 -16.08 2.40
C PHE A 318 -11.09 -14.80 1.54
N ASP A 319 -10.57 -14.88 0.31
CA ASP A 319 -10.54 -13.80 -0.69
C ASP A 319 -11.94 -13.51 -1.25
N LEU A 320 -12.83 -14.50 -1.36
CA LEU A 320 -14.25 -14.29 -1.68
C LEU A 320 -14.98 -13.45 -0.61
N MET A 321 -14.55 -13.54 0.65
CA MET A 321 -15.07 -12.67 1.71
C MET A 321 -14.42 -11.28 1.69
N SER A 322 -13.11 -11.19 1.44
CA SER A 322 -12.40 -9.92 1.22
C SER A 322 -12.87 -9.16 -0.03
N ARG A 323 -13.37 -9.88 -1.06
CA ARG A 323 -13.95 -9.34 -2.29
C ARG A 323 -15.44 -9.02 -2.19
N ARG A 324 -16.10 -9.21 -1.05
CA ARG A 324 -17.49 -8.76 -0.90
C ARG A 324 -17.52 -7.26 -1.11
N LYS A 325 -18.18 -6.84 -2.19
CA LYS A 325 -18.39 -5.42 -2.48
C LYS A 325 -19.08 -4.79 -1.27
N SER A 326 -18.51 -3.70 -0.76
CA SER A 326 -19.11 -2.92 0.32
C SER A 326 -20.57 -2.62 -0.02
N ALA A 327 -21.44 -2.74 0.97
CA ALA A 327 -22.85 -2.41 0.83
C ALA A 327 -23.08 -0.89 0.82
N LEU A 328 -22.04 -0.07 1.06
CA LEU A 328 -22.07 1.39 1.04
C LEU A 328 -22.21 1.92 -0.39
N ASP A 329 -23.36 2.51 -0.69
CA ASP A 329 -23.67 3.08 -1.99
C ASP A 329 -23.62 4.61 -1.92
N ARG A 330 -22.59 5.21 -2.53
CA ARG A 330 -22.41 6.67 -2.56
C ARG A 330 -23.38 7.37 -3.51
N THR A 331 -24.08 6.66 -4.39
CA THR A 331 -25.04 7.27 -5.33
C THR A 331 -26.32 7.73 -4.63
N VAL A 332 -26.70 7.10 -3.51
CA VAL A 332 -27.89 7.40 -2.72
C VAL A 332 -27.61 8.34 -1.54
N ILE A 333 -26.42 8.94 -1.45
CA ILE A 333 -25.97 9.72 -0.28
C ILE A 333 -26.83 10.96 0.01
N LYS A 334 -27.54 11.47 -1.01
CA LYS A 334 -28.49 12.59 -0.90
C LYS A 334 -29.87 12.15 -0.40
N MET A 335 -30.09 10.86 -0.17
CA MET A 335 -31.34 10.26 0.31
C MET A 335 -31.05 9.57 1.66
N PRO A 336 -31.12 10.30 2.81
CA PRO A 336 -30.61 9.82 4.09
C PRO A 336 -31.18 8.47 4.53
N SER A 337 -32.50 8.25 4.44
CA SER A 337 -33.13 6.97 4.78
C SER A 337 -32.55 5.77 3.99
N VAL A 338 -32.35 5.93 2.68
CA VAL A 338 -31.77 4.88 1.81
C VAL A 338 -30.28 4.69 2.10
N ALA A 339 -29.56 5.78 2.35
CA ALA A 339 -28.16 5.73 2.73
C ALA A 339 -27.95 5.02 4.09
N LEU A 340 -28.81 5.28 5.08
CA LEU A 340 -28.77 4.60 6.38
C LEU A 340 -29.11 3.10 6.25
N ALA A 341 -30.00 2.71 5.34
CA ALA A 341 -30.24 1.30 5.03
C ALA A 341 -29.01 0.63 4.38
N SER A 342 -28.29 1.37 3.51
CA SER A 342 -27.01 0.93 2.95
C SER A 342 -25.94 0.76 4.03
N ALA A 343 -25.82 1.70 4.97
CA ALA A 343 -24.95 1.59 6.14
C ALA A 343 -25.33 0.42 7.07
N THR A 344 -26.63 0.18 7.30
CA THR A 344 -27.11 -0.96 8.10
C THR A 344 -26.64 -2.30 7.51
N ARG A 345 -26.73 -2.47 6.18
CA ARG A 345 -26.22 -3.66 5.50
C ARG A 345 -24.71 -3.82 5.64
N GLU A 346 -23.96 -2.72 5.64
CA GLU A 346 -22.50 -2.78 5.83
C GLU A 346 -22.13 -3.17 7.27
N VAL A 347 -22.86 -2.66 8.27
CA VAL A 347 -22.68 -3.07 9.67
C VAL A 347 -22.98 -4.56 9.86
N LEU A 348 -24.03 -5.09 9.24
CA LEU A 348 -24.33 -6.53 9.25
C LEU A 348 -23.20 -7.35 8.61
N ARG A 349 -22.70 -6.90 7.45
CA ARG A 349 -21.56 -7.54 6.79
C ARG A 349 -20.31 -7.55 7.68
N MET A 350 -20.04 -6.44 8.36
CA MET A 350 -18.93 -6.32 9.31
C MET A 350 -19.10 -7.31 10.48
N ALA A 351 -20.33 -7.45 11.00
CA ALA A 351 -20.61 -8.43 12.05
C ALA A 351 -20.45 -9.88 11.57
N GLU A 352 -20.89 -10.22 10.36
CA GLU A 352 -20.63 -11.55 9.79
C GLU A 352 -19.13 -11.86 9.75
N THR A 353 -18.29 -10.90 9.34
CA THR A 353 -16.83 -11.06 9.36
C THR A 353 -16.30 -11.32 10.77
N VAL A 354 -16.79 -10.60 11.78
CA VAL A 354 -16.43 -10.83 13.20
C VAL A 354 -16.89 -12.23 13.67
N GLU A 355 -18.05 -12.71 13.23
CA GLU A 355 -18.55 -14.05 13.58
C GLU A 355 -17.66 -15.15 12.99
N ILE A 356 -17.23 -14.97 11.74
CA ILE A 356 -16.25 -15.85 11.07
C ILE A 356 -14.94 -15.89 11.85
N MET A 357 -14.47 -14.75 12.35
CA MET A 357 -13.28 -14.67 13.19
C MET A 357 -13.47 -15.40 14.52
N LEU A 358 -14.64 -15.30 15.14
CA LEU A 358 -14.92 -15.86 16.45
C LEU A 358 -15.08 -17.39 16.44
N ARG A 359 -15.76 -17.95 15.43
CA ARG A 359 -16.10 -19.39 15.36
C ARG A 359 -14.91 -20.34 15.60
N PRO A 360 -13.77 -20.22 14.92
CA PRO A 360 -12.65 -21.17 15.05
C PRO A 360 -11.80 -20.95 16.31
N VAL A 361 -12.07 -19.92 17.15
CA VAL A 361 -11.19 -19.58 18.27
C VAL A 361 -10.91 -20.77 19.18
N MET A 362 -11.95 -21.54 19.56
CA MET A 362 -11.76 -22.71 20.43
C MET A 362 -10.95 -23.82 19.73
N GLU A 363 -11.19 -24.08 18.45
CA GLU A 363 -10.38 -25.02 17.67
C GLU A 363 -8.90 -24.60 17.62
N LEU A 364 -8.60 -23.30 17.60
CA LEU A 364 -7.24 -22.79 17.60
C LEU A 364 -6.54 -22.90 18.95
N PHE A 365 -7.28 -22.82 20.07
CA PHE A 365 -6.72 -23.13 21.38
C PHE A 365 -6.31 -24.61 21.50
N GLU A 366 -6.95 -25.53 20.77
CA GLU A 366 -6.56 -26.95 20.71
C GLU A 366 -5.44 -27.21 19.70
N SER A 367 -5.62 -26.78 18.45
CA SER A 367 -4.73 -27.11 17.33
C SER A 367 -3.45 -26.29 17.27
N GLY A 368 -3.48 -25.03 17.72
CA GLY A 368 -2.35 -24.11 17.60
C GLY A 368 -1.97 -23.75 16.16
N ASP A 369 -2.89 -23.87 15.20
CA ASP A 369 -2.62 -23.61 13.77
C ASP A 369 -2.29 -22.13 13.52
N LYS A 370 -0.98 -21.84 13.44
CA LYS A 370 -0.45 -20.48 13.20
C LYS A 370 -0.85 -19.92 11.83
N ALA A 371 -1.05 -20.77 10.81
CA ALA A 371 -1.47 -20.30 9.50
C ALA A 371 -2.90 -19.79 9.56
N ARG A 372 -3.78 -20.52 10.26
CA ARG A 372 -5.17 -20.11 10.47
C ARG A 372 -5.27 -18.87 11.38
N VAL A 373 -4.45 -18.77 12.42
CA VAL A 373 -4.34 -17.53 13.25
C VAL A 373 -3.94 -16.33 12.39
N ALA A 374 -2.92 -16.47 11.53
CA ALA A 374 -2.48 -15.40 10.64
C ALA A 374 -3.56 -15.00 9.62
N GLN A 375 -4.37 -15.96 9.14
CA GLN A 375 -5.53 -15.67 8.30
C GLN A 375 -6.57 -14.83 9.06
N LEU A 376 -6.97 -15.22 10.26
CA LEU A 376 -7.98 -14.48 11.02
C LEU A 376 -7.54 -13.06 11.37
N ARG A 377 -6.24 -12.84 11.65
CA ARG A 377 -5.68 -11.49 11.83
C ARG A 377 -5.83 -10.61 10.59
N ARG A 378 -5.89 -11.17 9.37
CA ARG A 378 -6.17 -10.39 8.16
C ARG A 378 -7.65 -9.97 8.04
N LEU A 379 -8.58 -10.73 8.62
CA LEU A 379 -10.00 -10.31 8.68
C LEU A 379 -10.19 -9.12 9.60
N ASP A 380 -9.40 -9.01 10.66
CA ASP A 380 -9.40 -7.84 11.55
C ASP A 380 -9.10 -6.54 10.78
N GLU A 381 -8.15 -6.57 9.85
CA GLU A 381 -7.88 -5.43 8.96
C GLU A 381 -9.08 -5.08 8.06
N GLU A 382 -9.93 -6.06 7.71
CA GLU A 382 -11.17 -5.80 6.99
C GLU A 382 -12.24 -5.17 7.88
N VAL A 383 -12.39 -5.65 9.11
CA VAL A 383 -13.27 -5.06 10.14
C VAL A 383 -12.88 -3.59 10.38
N ASN A 384 -11.59 -3.31 10.54
CA ASN A 384 -11.04 -1.96 10.70
C ASN A 384 -11.33 -1.03 9.51
N ARG A 385 -11.21 -1.55 8.28
CA ARG A 385 -11.57 -0.82 7.06
C ARG A 385 -13.07 -0.54 6.99
N ALA A 386 -13.90 -1.55 7.23
CA ALA A 386 -15.36 -1.41 7.23
C ALA A 386 -15.83 -0.37 8.26
N HIS A 387 -15.30 -0.41 9.49
CA HIS A 387 -15.56 0.62 10.51
C HIS A 387 -15.22 2.03 10.00
N THR A 388 -14.05 2.20 9.40
CA THR A 388 -13.62 3.51 8.87
C THR A 388 -14.55 3.98 7.75
N ASP A 389 -14.90 3.09 6.83
CA ASP A 389 -15.77 3.40 5.70
C ASP A 389 -17.19 3.75 6.15
N ILE A 390 -17.77 3.01 7.09
CA ILE A 390 -19.09 3.30 7.69
C ILE A 390 -19.09 4.68 8.34
N LYS A 391 -18.08 4.97 9.18
CA LYS A 391 -17.96 6.26 9.88
C LYS A 391 -17.87 7.43 8.90
N LEU A 392 -17.04 7.31 7.86
CA LEU A 392 -16.89 8.36 6.85
C LEU A 392 -18.15 8.51 6.00
N TYR A 393 -18.83 7.40 5.68
CA TYR A 393 -20.07 7.39 4.92
C TYR A 393 -21.21 8.08 5.68
N ILE A 394 -21.44 7.71 6.94
CA ILE A 394 -22.46 8.34 7.79
C ILE A 394 -22.17 9.83 8.00
N ALA A 395 -20.90 10.20 8.22
CA ALA A 395 -20.51 11.61 8.33
C ALA A 395 -20.80 12.42 7.05
N GLU A 396 -20.75 11.79 5.87
CA GLU A 396 -21.07 12.43 4.60
C GLU A 396 -22.59 12.53 4.37
N VAL A 397 -23.36 11.52 4.79
CA VAL A 397 -24.84 11.57 4.82
C VAL A 397 -25.33 12.71 5.72
N ASN A 398 -24.69 12.88 6.89
CA ASN A 398 -24.99 13.94 7.86
C ASN A 398 -24.77 15.37 7.36
N ARG A 399 -24.14 15.58 6.19
CA ARG A 399 -24.02 16.91 5.57
C ARG A 399 -25.30 17.37 4.86
N GLY A 400 -26.24 16.47 4.61
CA GLY A 400 -27.55 16.78 4.06
C GLY A 400 -28.57 17.23 5.12
N THR A 401 -29.81 17.45 4.72
CA THR A 401 -30.93 17.65 5.64
C THR A 401 -31.44 16.30 6.13
N MET A 402 -31.32 16.02 7.43
CA MET A 402 -31.81 14.78 8.06
C MET A 402 -32.89 15.09 9.10
N SER A 403 -33.80 14.14 9.30
CA SER A 403 -34.71 14.15 10.44
C SER A 403 -33.95 13.81 11.75
N GLN A 404 -34.55 14.09 12.90
CA GLN A 404 -33.96 13.72 14.19
C GLN A 404 -33.80 12.18 14.33
N ASP A 405 -34.75 11.42 13.81
CA ASP A 405 -34.73 9.96 13.85
C ASP A 405 -33.63 9.39 12.95
N GLU A 406 -33.43 9.98 11.77
CA GLU A 406 -32.34 9.59 10.86
C GLU A 406 -30.97 9.90 11.49
N ALA A 407 -30.81 11.07 12.10
CA ALA A 407 -29.56 11.45 12.76
C ALA A 407 -29.24 10.51 13.93
N ARG A 408 -30.25 10.16 14.74
CA ARG A 408 -30.12 9.18 15.82
C ARG A 408 -29.71 7.81 15.29
N ARG A 409 -30.35 7.33 14.22
CA ARG A 409 -30.00 6.05 13.59
C ARG A 409 -28.57 6.03 13.07
N GLY A 410 -28.09 7.14 12.50
CA GLY A 410 -26.70 7.28 12.08
C GLY A 410 -25.69 7.14 13.25
N ILE A 411 -26.02 7.71 14.41
CA ILE A 411 -25.22 7.55 15.63
C ILE A 411 -25.23 6.10 16.10
N GLU A 412 -26.41 5.46 16.20
CA GLU A 412 -26.54 4.05 16.60
C GLU A 412 -25.70 3.10 15.74
N LEU A 413 -25.72 3.29 14.41
CA LEU A 413 -24.93 2.48 13.48
C LEU A 413 -23.43 2.71 13.63
N THR A 414 -23.01 3.95 13.92
CA THR A 414 -21.61 4.28 14.16
C THR A 414 -21.12 3.65 15.46
N ASP A 415 -21.91 3.73 16.54
CA ASP A 415 -21.58 3.14 17.83
C ASP A 415 -21.50 1.62 17.74
N LEU A 416 -22.40 0.98 16.99
CA LEU A 416 -22.34 -0.46 16.77
C LEU A 416 -21.11 -0.86 15.94
N ALA A 417 -20.74 -0.10 14.91
CA ALA A 417 -19.52 -0.33 14.15
C ALA A 417 -18.27 -0.23 15.04
N ILE A 418 -18.20 0.75 15.96
CA ILE A 418 -17.11 0.85 16.95
C ILE A 418 -17.07 -0.40 17.83
N ASN A 419 -18.23 -0.84 18.35
CA ASN A 419 -18.28 -2.03 19.20
C ASN A 419 -17.87 -3.32 18.46
N LEU A 420 -18.21 -3.45 17.18
CA LEU A 420 -17.79 -4.58 16.36
C LEU A 420 -16.29 -4.56 16.05
N GLU A 421 -15.69 -3.38 15.87
CA GLU A 421 -14.24 -3.25 15.70
C GLU A 421 -13.49 -3.63 16.97
N HIS A 422 -13.93 -3.13 18.13
CA HIS A 422 -13.41 -3.58 19.42
C HIS A 422 -13.59 -5.10 19.62
N ALA A 423 -14.70 -5.68 19.15
CA ALA A 423 -14.93 -7.12 19.23
C ALA A 423 -13.95 -7.91 18.35
N GLY A 424 -13.65 -7.43 17.14
CA GLY A 424 -12.59 -7.95 16.28
C GLY A 424 -11.22 -7.90 16.95
N ASP A 425 -10.89 -6.77 17.59
CA ASP A 425 -9.67 -6.55 18.35
C ASP A 425 -9.51 -7.56 19.50
N ILE A 426 -10.58 -7.83 20.26
CA ILE A 426 -10.58 -8.86 21.32
C ILE A 426 -10.21 -10.24 20.74
N ILE A 427 -10.69 -10.57 19.54
CA ILE A 427 -10.32 -11.83 18.90
C ILE A 427 -8.84 -11.78 18.49
N ALA A 428 -8.45 -10.79 17.68
CA ALA A 428 -7.16 -10.75 16.99
C ALA A 428 -5.97 -10.49 17.93
N LYS A 429 -6.15 -9.61 18.91
CA LYS A 429 -5.10 -9.11 19.81
C LYS A 429 -5.14 -9.74 21.21
N ASN A 430 -6.22 -10.44 21.57
CA ASN A 430 -6.30 -11.15 22.85
C ASN A 430 -6.47 -12.66 22.65
N LEU A 431 -7.65 -13.14 22.22
CA LEU A 431 -7.95 -14.58 22.16
C LEU A 431 -6.96 -15.38 21.29
N LEU A 432 -6.61 -14.86 20.10
CA LEU A 432 -5.64 -15.53 19.23
C LEU A 432 -4.21 -15.48 19.78
N VAL A 433 -3.84 -14.42 20.51
CA VAL A 433 -2.53 -14.32 21.18
C VAL A 433 -2.44 -15.36 22.30
N LEU A 434 -3.50 -15.51 23.09
CA LEU A 434 -3.60 -16.52 24.13
C LEU A 434 -3.54 -17.95 23.57
N ALA A 435 -4.17 -18.20 22.41
CA ALA A 435 -4.09 -19.48 21.73
C ALA A 435 -2.66 -19.80 21.24
N GLU A 436 -1.97 -18.81 20.66
CA GLU A 436 -0.56 -18.93 20.27
C GLU A 436 0.35 -19.18 21.49
N GLU A 437 0.17 -18.43 22.57
CA GLU A 437 0.95 -18.57 23.80
C GLU A 437 0.80 -19.97 24.41
N LYS A 438 -0.44 -20.48 24.50
CA LYS A 438 -0.72 -21.84 24.96
C LYS A 438 -0.01 -22.89 24.09
N SER A 439 -0.08 -22.72 22.76
CA SER A 439 0.52 -23.63 21.79
C SER A 439 2.05 -23.64 21.88
N ASP A 440 2.67 -22.44 21.94
CA ASP A 440 4.12 -22.28 22.01
C ASP A 440 4.70 -22.86 23.30
N LYS A 441 3.98 -22.71 24.42
CA LYS A 441 4.34 -23.32 25.71
C LYS A 441 3.91 -24.79 25.84
N ARG A 442 3.25 -25.36 24.81
CA ARG A 442 2.72 -26.74 24.77
C ARG A 442 1.83 -27.11 25.97
N LEU A 443 1.02 -26.14 26.41
CA LEU A 443 0.15 -26.30 27.57
C LEU A 443 -1.20 -26.91 27.19
N SER A 444 -1.87 -27.50 28.17
CA SER A 444 -3.22 -28.02 28.04
C SER A 444 -4.08 -27.53 29.20
N PHE A 445 -5.32 -27.13 28.92
CA PHE A 445 -6.27 -26.80 29.97
C PHE A 445 -6.72 -28.07 30.71
N SER A 446 -7.15 -27.93 31.96
CA SER A 446 -7.93 -28.97 32.62
C SER A 446 -9.25 -29.21 31.88
N ARG A 447 -9.82 -30.42 31.98
CA ARG A 447 -11.07 -30.78 31.31
C ARG A 447 -12.21 -29.84 31.72
N GLU A 448 -12.28 -29.49 32.99
CA GLU A 448 -13.25 -28.56 33.54
C GLU A 448 -13.03 -27.13 33.01
N GLY A 449 -11.78 -26.67 32.98
CA GLY A 449 -11.44 -25.34 32.43
C GLY A 449 -11.77 -25.23 30.94
N TRP A 450 -11.50 -26.28 30.17
CA TRP A 450 -11.84 -26.34 28.76
C TRP A 450 -13.34 -26.30 28.49
N SER A 451 -14.11 -27.07 29.27
CA SER A 451 -15.57 -27.06 29.19
C SER A 451 -16.17 -25.70 29.57
N GLU A 452 -15.58 -25.00 30.53
CA GLU A 452 -15.98 -23.64 30.92
C GLU A 452 -15.79 -22.63 29.78
N LEU A 453 -14.61 -22.65 29.14
CA LEU A 453 -14.28 -21.76 28.02
C LEU A 453 -15.17 -22.01 26.80
N THR A 454 -15.35 -23.28 26.44
CA THR A 454 -16.18 -23.66 25.27
C THR A 454 -17.64 -23.26 25.49
N ALA A 455 -18.18 -23.51 26.68
CA ALA A 455 -19.56 -23.12 27.01
C ALA A 455 -19.76 -21.59 27.01
N LEU A 456 -18.77 -20.81 27.43
CA LEU A 456 -18.79 -19.35 27.33
C LEU A 456 -18.74 -18.90 25.86
N HIS A 457 -17.88 -19.50 25.06
CA HIS A 457 -17.74 -19.19 23.63
C HIS A 457 -19.01 -19.48 22.84
N ASP A 458 -19.62 -20.65 23.02
CA ASP A 458 -20.90 -21.03 22.41
C ASP A 458 -22.01 -20.01 22.76
N ARG A 459 -22.01 -19.53 24.01
CA ARG A 459 -22.94 -18.51 24.48
C ARG A 459 -22.76 -17.19 23.75
N VAL A 460 -21.50 -16.76 23.58
CA VAL A 460 -21.16 -15.53 22.86
C VAL A 460 -21.64 -15.62 21.41
N LEU A 461 -21.40 -16.75 20.74
CA LEU A 461 -21.87 -16.97 19.36
C LEU A 461 -23.40 -16.88 19.26
N ALA A 462 -24.13 -17.51 20.19
CA ALA A 462 -25.59 -17.42 20.21
C ALA A 462 -26.07 -15.98 20.44
N ASN A 463 -25.45 -15.26 21.36
CA ASN A 463 -25.79 -13.86 21.65
C ASN A 463 -25.45 -12.92 20.49
N MET A 464 -24.42 -13.23 19.70
CA MET A 464 -24.08 -12.49 18.49
C MET A 464 -25.20 -12.56 17.45
N GLN A 465 -25.79 -13.74 17.25
CA GLN A 465 -26.90 -13.91 16.32
C GLN A 465 -28.15 -13.14 16.77
N ILE A 466 -28.44 -13.15 18.08
CA ILE A 466 -29.54 -12.36 18.64
C ILE A 466 -29.27 -10.86 18.45
N ALA A 467 -28.05 -10.39 18.68
CA ALA A 467 -27.66 -8.99 18.47
C ALA A 467 -27.85 -8.55 17.02
N MET A 468 -27.52 -9.41 16.04
CA MET A 468 -27.76 -9.11 14.62
C MET A 468 -29.24 -9.10 14.26
N ASN A 469 -30.05 -9.99 14.85
CA ASN A 469 -31.49 -9.94 14.68
C ASN A 469 -32.08 -8.63 15.22
N VAL A 470 -31.65 -8.19 16.41
CA VAL A 470 -32.09 -6.93 17.04
C VAL A 470 -31.73 -5.73 16.17
N LEU A 471 -30.53 -5.69 15.57
CA LEU A 471 -30.11 -4.62 14.67
C LEU A 471 -31.07 -4.40 13.49
N VAL A 472 -31.57 -5.50 12.91
CA VAL A 472 -32.43 -5.50 11.71
C VAL A 472 -33.90 -5.29 12.06
N SER A 473 -34.40 -6.05 13.04
CA SER A 473 -35.83 -6.12 13.34
C SER A 473 -36.29 -5.09 14.36
N GLY A 474 -35.38 -4.59 15.21
CA GLY A 474 -35.75 -3.80 16.38
C GLY A 474 -36.56 -4.59 17.41
N ASP A 475 -36.52 -5.93 17.38
CA ASP A 475 -37.33 -6.78 18.25
C ASP A 475 -37.01 -6.55 19.73
N LEU A 476 -38.03 -6.10 20.47
CA LEU A 476 -37.94 -5.73 21.87
C LEU A 476 -37.65 -6.93 22.77
N GLU A 477 -38.25 -8.10 22.48
CA GLU A 477 -38.04 -9.30 23.30
C GLU A 477 -36.61 -9.82 23.14
N ALA A 478 -36.10 -9.85 21.91
CA ALA A 478 -34.70 -10.17 21.64
C ALA A 478 -33.73 -9.17 22.31
N ALA A 479 -34.07 -7.87 22.33
CA ALA A 479 -33.29 -6.86 23.04
C ALA A 479 -33.26 -7.09 24.57
N ARG A 480 -34.41 -7.42 25.18
CA ARG A 480 -34.49 -7.81 26.60
C ARG A 480 -33.65 -9.05 26.89
N GLN A 481 -33.73 -10.05 26.02
CA GLN A 481 -32.95 -11.28 26.15
C GLN A 481 -31.44 -11.01 26.18
N LEU A 482 -30.92 -10.11 25.32
CA LEU A 482 -29.49 -9.75 25.32
C LEU A 482 -29.03 -9.17 26.67
N VAL A 483 -29.85 -8.33 27.30
CA VAL A 483 -29.52 -7.74 28.60
C VAL A 483 -29.52 -8.81 29.70
N VAL A 484 -30.48 -9.75 29.67
CA VAL A 484 -30.50 -10.91 30.59
C VAL A 484 -29.26 -11.77 30.40
N GLU A 485 -28.88 -12.03 29.15
CA GLU A 485 -27.68 -12.81 28.82
C GLU A 485 -26.40 -12.11 29.27
N LYS A 486 -26.34 -10.77 29.25
CA LYS A 486 -25.21 -10.02 29.83
C LYS A 486 -25.01 -10.31 31.30
N GLU A 487 -26.07 -10.34 32.10
CA GLU A 487 -25.96 -10.66 33.53
C GLU A 487 -25.63 -12.14 33.74
N ARG A 488 -26.16 -13.03 32.89
CA ARG A 488 -25.77 -14.46 32.90
C ARG A 488 -24.29 -14.65 32.63
N MET A 489 -23.73 -13.98 31.62
CA MET A 489 -22.29 -14.02 31.32
C MET A 489 -21.43 -13.51 32.48
N ARG A 490 -21.88 -12.47 33.20
CA ARG A 490 -21.21 -11.99 34.42
C ARG A 490 -21.22 -13.00 35.57
N ARG A 491 -22.28 -13.80 35.70
CA ARG A 491 -22.32 -14.89 36.69
C ARG A 491 -21.40 -16.04 36.28
N LEU A 492 -21.44 -16.46 35.01
CA LEU A 492 -20.57 -17.53 34.51
C LEU A 492 -19.08 -17.19 34.63
N GLU A 493 -18.68 -15.93 34.42
CA GLU A 493 -17.31 -15.46 34.69
C GLU A 493 -16.93 -15.67 36.16
N ARG A 494 -17.76 -15.20 37.10
CA ARG A 494 -17.53 -15.34 38.54
C ARG A 494 -17.45 -16.81 38.96
N ASP A 495 -18.39 -17.63 38.49
CA ASP A 495 -18.42 -19.07 38.79
C ASP A 495 -17.20 -19.80 38.20
N SER A 496 -16.73 -19.40 37.03
CA SER A 496 -15.49 -19.90 36.42
C SER A 496 -14.27 -19.52 37.25
N HIS A 497 -14.21 -18.28 37.74
CA HIS A 497 -13.13 -17.81 38.61
C HIS A 497 -13.08 -18.59 39.94
N GLU A 498 -14.22 -18.77 40.62
CA GLU A 498 -14.28 -19.52 41.87
C GLU A 498 -13.89 -20.99 41.69
N ARG A 499 -14.37 -21.64 40.61
CA ARG A 499 -13.99 -23.02 40.29
C ARG A 499 -12.51 -23.12 39.93
N HIS A 500 -11.96 -22.14 39.21
CA HIS A 500 -10.54 -22.08 38.89
C HIS A 500 -9.68 -21.98 40.16
N LEU A 501 -10.04 -21.10 41.11
CA LEU A 501 -9.35 -21.00 42.40
C LEU A 501 -9.36 -22.32 43.19
N LYS A 502 -10.48 -23.05 43.21
CA LYS A 502 -10.55 -24.39 43.82
C LYS A 502 -9.60 -25.38 43.14
N ARG A 503 -9.46 -25.34 41.82
CA ARG A 503 -8.50 -26.18 41.07
C ARG A 503 -7.06 -25.84 41.44
N LEU A 504 -6.72 -24.56 41.59
CA LEU A 504 -5.40 -24.13 42.06
C LEU A 504 -5.10 -24.61 43.48
N GLN A 505 -6.08 -24.48 44.40
CA GLN A 505 -5.96 -24.97 45.78
C GLN A 505 -5.76 -26.50 45.86
N SER A 506 -6.39 -27.25 44.95
CA SER A 506 -6.23 -28.70 44.84
C SER A 506 -4.92 -29.15 44.18
N GLY A 507 -4.09 -28.21 43.69
CA GLY A 507 -2.82 -28.53 43.05
C GLY A 507 -2.93 -29.11 41.64
N THR A 508 -4.03 -28.86 40.91
CA THR A 508 -4.22 -29.38 39.54
C THR A 508 -3.16 -28.77 38.59
N PRO A 509 -2.17 -29.55 38.08
CA PRO A 509 -1.02 -28.99 37.35
C PRO A 509 -1.41 -28.19 36.11
N GLN A 510 -2.31 -28.73 35.30
CA GLN A 510 -2.82 -28.06 34.09
C GLN A 510 -3.44 -26.70 34.41
N SER A 511 -4.17 -26.60 35.53
CA SER A 511 -4.82 -25.33 35.91
C SER A 511 -3.82 -24.29 36.41
N ILE A 512 -2.73 -24.73 37.05
CA ILE A 512 -1.65 -23.84 37.50
C ILE A 512 -0.90 -23.29 36.29
N GLU A 513 -0.51 -24.16 35.35
CA GLU A 513 0.27 -23.76 34.17
C GLU A 513 -0.51 -22.84 33.22
N THR A 514 -1.83 -23.01 33.10
CA THR A 514 -2.68 -22.20 32.21
C THR A 514 -3.49 -21.12 32.94
N SER A 515 -3.16 -20.79 34.20
CA SER A 515 -3.98 -19.90 35.05
C SER A 515 -4.28 -18.56 34.38
N ASP A 516 -3.24 -17.86 33.95
CA ASP A 516 -3.37 -16.53 33.34
C ASP A 516 -4.17 -16.59 32.04
N ILE A 517 -3.84 -17.56 31.18
CA ILE A 517 -4.51 -17.79 29.89
C ILE A 517 -6.01 -18.06 30.09
N HIS A 518 -6.38 -18.90 31.07
CA HIS A 518 -7.78 -19.24 31.36
C HIS A 518 -8.57 -18.01 31.82
N LEU A 519 -8.02 -17.27 32.79
CA LEU A 519 -8.70 -16.10 33.36
C LEU A 519 -8.85 -14.98 32.33
N GLU A 520 -7.85 -14.76 31.48
CA GLU A 520 -7.89 -13.74 30.45
C GLU A 520 -8.86 -14.11 29.32
N ALA A 521 -8.90 -15.37 28.88
CA ALA A 521 -9.87 -15.84 27.89
C ALA A 521 -11.32 -15.70 28.38
N VAL A 522 -11.60 -16.06 29.64
CA VAL A 522 -12.93 -15.86 30.25
C VAL A 522 -13.33 -14.38 30.25
N ARG A 523 -12.40 -13.48 30.63
CA ARG A 523 -12.64 -12.04 30.65
C ARG A 523 -12.92 -11.51 29.24
N ALA A 524 -12.11 -11.90 28.26
CA ALA A 524 -12.25 -11.52 26.86
C ALA A 524 -13.62 -11.91 26.30
N LEU A 525 -14.09 -13.15 26.54
CA LEU A 525 -15.41 -13.61 26.08
C LEU A 525 -16.57 -12.81 26.72
N LYS A 526 -16.47 -12.47 28.00
CA LYS A 526 -17.47 -11.63 28.68
C LYS A 526 -17.47 -10.19 28.15
N GLU A 527 -16.29 -9.63 27.89
CA GLU A 527 -16.15 -8.29 27.32
C GLU A 527 -16.73 -8.22 25.92
N PHE A 528 -16.39 -9.20 25.06
CA PHE A 528 -16.97 -9.36 23.73
C PHE A 528 -18.50 -9.39 23.78
N ASN A 529 -19.08 -10.21 24.67
CA ASN A 529 -20.53 -10.24 24.85
C ASN A 529 -21.11 -8.88 25.27
N SER A 530 -20.38 -8.15 26.12
CA SER A 530 -20.84 -6.84 26.62
C SER A 530 -20.91 -5.78 25.52
N LEU A 531 -20.04 -5.88 24.50
CA LEU A 531 -20.04 -5.04 23.30
C LEU A 531 -21.26 -5.36 22.42
N LEU A 532 -21.56 -6.63 22.19
CA LEU A 532 -22.73 -7.05 21.39
C LEU A 532 -24.06 -6.56 21.98
N VAL A 533 -24.19 -6.60 23.31
CA VAL A 533 -25.42 -6.22 24.01
C VAL A 533 -25.72 -4.71 23.88
N SER A 534 -24.76 -3.89 23.46
CA SER A 534 -24.98 -2.45 23.29
C SER A 534 -26.10 -2.12 22.29
N VAL A 535 -26.31 -2.98 21.28
CA VAL A 535 -27.39 -2.83 20.29
C VAL A 535 -28.79 -2.82 20.91
N ALA A 536 -28.96 -3.44 22.07
CA ALA A 536 -30.24 -3.51 22.77
C ALA A 536 -30.60 -2.20 23.50
N TYR A 537 -29.60 -1.39 23.89
CA TYR A 537 -29.84 -0.26 24.78
C TYR A 537 -30.71 0.85 24.15
N PRO A 538 -30.49 1.30 22.91
CA PRO A 538 -31.35 2.31 22.30
C PRO A 538 -32.83 1.90 22.26
N ILE A 539 -33.10 0.62 21.93
CA ILE A 539 -34.46 0.06 21.83
C ILE A 539 -35.13 0.03 23.20
N LEU A 540 -34.42 -0.47 24.21
CA LEU A 540 -34.95 -0.60 25.57
C LEU A 540 -35.09 0.75 26.29
N THR A 541 -34.26 1.75 25.96
CA THR A 541 -34.44 3.12 26.46
C THR A 541 -35.68 3.76 25.85
N GLN A 542 -35.96 3.53 24.57
CA GLN A 542 -37.17 4.03 23.91
C GLN A 542 -38.45 3.36 24.42
N SER A 543 -38.40 2.08 24.77
CA SER A 543 -39.55 1.36 25.35
C SER A 543 -39.78 1.66 26.85
N GLY A 544 -38.82 2.32 27.52
CA GLY A 544 -38.87 2.57 28.96
C GLY A 544 -38.49 1.38 29.85
N ASP A 545 -37.93 0.31 29.26
CA ASP A 545 -37.50 -0.89 29.99
C ASP A 545 -36.15 -0.73 30.70
N LEU A 546 -35.38 0.30 30.38
CA LEU A 546 -34.11 0.63 31.03
C LEU A 546 -34.25 1.80 32.00
N LEU A 547 -33.76 1.60 33.22
CA LEU A 547 -33.55 2.68 34.18
C LEU A 547 -32.40 3.58 33.73
N GLU A 548 -32.54 4.90 33.88
CA GLU A 548 -31.46 5.88 33.65
C GLU A 548 -30.24 5.63 34.55
N SER A 549 -30.42 4.95 35.70
CA SER A 549 -29.36 4.56 36.61
C SER A 549 -29.57 3.14 37.14
N ARG A 550 -28.45 2.43 37.37
CA ARG A 550 -28.44 1.12 38.04
C ARG A 550 -28.57 1.20 39.56
N LEU A 551 -28.53 2.41 40.11
CA LEU A 551 -28.80 2.62 41.53
C LEU A 551 -30.28 2.35 41.79
N ALA A 552 -30.58 1.60 42.85
CA ALA A 552 -31.94 1.50 43.34
C ALA A 552 -32.46 2.93 43.56
N LYS A 553 -33.62 3.27 43.00
CA LYS A 553 -34.32 4.49 43.40
C LYS A 553 -34.62 4.33 44.88
N THR A 554 -33.87 5.00 45.74
CA THR A 554 -34.21 5.09 47.16
C THR A 554 -35.58 5.74 47.23
N ALA A 555 -36.56 4.99 47.74
CA ALA A 555 -37.92 5.47 47.97
C ALA A 555 -37.96 6.47 49.13
#